data_AF-A0AAJ6DIH5-F1
#
_entry.id   AF-A0AAJ6DIH5-F1
#
_cell.length_a   1.000
_cell.length_b   1.000
_cell.length_c   1.000
_cell.angle_alpha   90.00
_cell.angle_beta   90.00
_cell.angle_gamma   90.00
#
_symmetry.space_group_name_H-M   'P 1'
#
loop_
_entity.id
_entity.type
_entity.pdbx_description
1 polymer ?
#
loop_
_entity_poly.entity_id
_entity_poly.type
_entity_poly.pdbx_seq_one_letter_code
_entity_poly.pdbx_strand_id
1 'polypeptide(L)'
;MTRTGPQRYPGASTAYWYGSKYPGSAMESNVVVWHTTEGTSLPTYGGGGSAPNFTAKPDFSAQRLVWYQHFDFDESSRALVNKSGGVETNTLNVVQVELVGTCDPSTHKKWGSTPHLYSPELPDWVIRDLAAFAKWAHQNHGVPLTSGLTFKAYPGSYGNSGVRMSNSAWNNFHGHCGHQHVPENCVHPDTPILCADLTWRRAGDLKVGDELVSFDEETVRIGNANGGRRYRRGVVTRNEPALKDSYRITTTEGSVTASADHPWLVRLPYVNRGSRIAWVPSKELDPAKHRIISLGPSWKPEDSRIAGWMAGVLDADGHAFAGGRHGSWVGFGQVDGAVLDLFLAECDRRGWTTKVIRRDHSKRSSLAKNPKDFTDVRINGGMWASCRVLGTLRPERLLPVAARMWEGAAVGKTTPDTAVVRVEHLGVQPIASLTTDTSTYIADGLLCHNTHGDPGAFPMTAILARAKGEAPEEDDPMPRYTSLGMTKPMTVQPDTWKTIAFDTEWRDDLKQHYEDGQTFAKGAHYNGVLYVYTDDLDRGDELQIRLVEDSIAEGRTVKAFPPTEVIGSSGGTYSYVPAVGVVGKDRRVKFQIAHYGDGPLTLKRAELKAHLWPL
;
A
#
# COMPACT_ATOMS: atom_id res chain seq x y z
N MET A 1 1.06 -16.56 -33.61
CA MET A 1 2.46 -16.72 -34.07
C MET A 1 2.85 -18.19 -33.95
N THR A 2 3.97 -18.60 -34.56
CA THR A 2 4.60 -19.90 -34.23
C THR A 2 5.31 -19.72 -32.90
N ARG A 3 5.04 -20.57 -31.90
CA ARG A 3 5.75 -20.56 -30.61
C ARG A 3 7.07 -21.31 -30.77
N THR A 4 8.20 -20.64 -30.58
CA THR A 4 9.53 -21.18 -30.94
C THR A 4 10.28 -21.81 -29.77
N GLY A 5 10.07 -21.33 -28.53
CA GLY A 5 10.69 -21.87 -27.34
C GLY A 5 9.99 -23.09 -26.71
N PRO A 6 10.64 -23.79 -25.75
CA PRO A 6 10.01 -24.83 -24.94
C PRO A 6 8.89 -24.27 -24.04
N GLN A 7 7.65 -24.59 -24.35
CA GLN A 7 6.47 -24.01 -23.67
C GLN A 7 6.27 -24.41 -22.21
N ARG A 8 7.13 -25.25 -21.64
CA ARG A 8 6.98 -25.83 -20.29
C ARG A 8 8.21 -25.55 -19.44
N TYR A 9 8.00 -24.91 -18.28
CA TYR A 9 9.09 -24.69 -17.33
C TYR A 9 9.51 -26.02 -16.70
N PRO A 10 10.80 -26.40 -16.69
CA PRO A 10 11.26 -27.67 -16.16
C PRO A 10 10.79 -27.95 -14.73
N GLY A 11 10.13 -29.09 -14.53
CA GLY A 11 9.61 -29.50 -13.22
C GLY A 11 8.34 -28.80 -12.74
N ALA A 12 7.74 -27.89 -13.54
CA ALA A 12 6.48 -27.27 -13.19
C ALA A 12 5.31 -28.27 -13.27
N SER A 13 4.43 -28.24 -12.25
CA SER A 13 3.23 -29.08 -12.20
C SER A 13 2.10 -28.50 -13.05
N THR A 14 1.52 -29.33 -13.89
CA THR A 14 0.31 -29.01 -14.68
C THR A 14 -0.99 -29.46 -14.00
N ALA A 15 -0.95 -29.80 -12.70
CA ALA A 15 -2.14 -30.23 -11.94
C ALA A 15 -3.28 -29.21 -11.91
N TYR A 16 -2.99 -27.93 -12.19
CA TYR A 16 -3.95 -26.84 -12.31
C TYR A 16 -3.91 -26.21 -13.72
N TRP A 17 -3.82 -27.04 -14.76
CA TRP A 17 -3.82 -26.56 -16.14
C TRP A 17 -5.15 -25.91 -16.54
N TYR A 18 -5.10 -24.65 -17.00
CA TYR A 18 -6.29 -23.87 -17.37
C TYR A 18 -6.33 -23.48 -18.85
N GLY A 19 -5.21 -23.52 -19.59
CA GLY A 19 -5.16 -23.17 -21.01
C GLY A 19 -6.15 -23.94 -21.90
N SER A 20 -6.43 -25.21 -21.60
CA SER A 20 -7.44 -25.99 -22.34
C SER A 20 -8.88 -25.48 -22.15
N LYS A 21 -9.16 -24.79 -21.04
CA LYS A 21 -10.48 -24.22 -20.70
C LYS A 21 -10.58 -22.74 -21.09
N TYR A 22 -9.46 -22.03 -21.08
CA TYR A 22 -9.36 -20.62 -21.41
C TYR A 22 -8.21 -20.37 -22.42
N PRO A 23 -8.34 -20.83 -23.69
CA PRO A 23 -7.26 -20.71 -24.66
C PRO A 23 -6.81 -19.26 -24.83
N GLY A 24 -5.51 -19.01 -24.78
CA GLY A 24 -4.90 -17.70 -25.00
C GLY A 24 -4.37 -17.50 -26.43
N SER A 25 -4.02 -16.26 -26.76
CA SER A 25 -3.33 -15.91 -28.00
C SER A 25 -1.88 -16.42 -27.97
N ALA A 26 -1.40 -17.01 -29.06
CA ALA A 26 0.00 -17.38 -29.22
C ALA A 26 0.89 -16.17 -29.54
N MET A 27 1.91 -15.96 -28.71
CA MET A 27 2.83 -14.81 -28.70
C MET A 27 4.29 -15.28 -28.90
N GLU A 28 5.25 -14.38 -28.64
CA GLU A 28 6.64 -14.69 -28.32
C GLU A 28 7.02 -13.80 -27.12
N SER A 29 6.95 -14.34 -25.90
CA SER A 29 6.93 -13.57 -24.66
C SER A 29 8.29 -12.93 -24.33
N ASN A 30 8.33 -11.59 -24.27
CA ASN A 30 9.53 -10.78 -24.02
C ASN A 30 9.44 -9.90 -22.75
N VAL A 31 8.29 -9.92 -22.07
CA VAL A 31 8.06 -9.26 -20.76
C VAL A 31 7.56 -10.28 -19.73
N VAL A 32 8.11 -10.23 -18.51
CA VAL A 32 7.61 -10.98 -17.34
C VAL A 32 7.00 -10.00 -16.34
N VAL A 33 5.70 -10.18 -16.04
CA VAL A 33 5.00 -9.38 -15.01
C VAL A 33 4.84 -10.18 -13.72
N TRP A 34 5.44 -9.65 -12.65
CA TRP A 34 5.45 -10.23 -11.32
C TRP A 34 4.31 -9.68 -10.44
N HIS A 35 3.69 -10.59 -9.68
CA HIS A 35 2.57 -10.36 -8.79
C HIS A 35 2.77 -11.14 -7.49
N THR A 36 2.00 -10.81 -6.46
CA THR A 36 1.83 -11.61 -5.23
C THR A 36 0.36 -11.99 -5.06
N THR A 37 0.10 -13.22 -4.61
CA THR A 37 -1.28 -13.71 -4.47
C THR A 37 -2.04 -13.12 -3.28
N GLU A 38 -1.38 -12.29 -2.46
CA GLU A 38 -1.86 -11.81 -1.14
C GLU A 38 -2.46 -12.94 -0.27
N GLY A 39 -1.77 -14.09 -0.25
CA GLY A 39 -2.25 -15.32 0.37
C GLY A 39 -1.14 -16.33 0.65
N THR A 40 -1.42 -17.30 1.54
CA THR A 40 -0.46 -18.31 2.01
C THR A 40 -0.56 -19.66 1.30
N SER A 41 -1.41 -19.78 0.28
CA SER A 41 -1.67 -21.04 -0.43
C SER A 41 -1.91 -20.80 -1.92
N LEU A 42 -1.76 -21.87 -2.72
CA LEU A 42 -2.03 -21.84 -4.17
C LEU A 42 -3.53 -21.58 -4.40
N PRO A 43 -3.93 -20.44 -5.00
CA PRO A 43 -5.34 -20.14 -5.21
C PRO A 43 -5.89 -20.88 -6.45
N THR A 44 -7.21 -21.03 -6.50
CA THR A 44 -7.90 -21.66 -7.64
C THR A 44 -8.19 -20.70 -8.79
N TYR A 45 -7.91 -19.40 -8.62
CA TYR A 45 -8.14 -18.34 -9.62
C TYR A 45 -9.55 -18.36 -10.25
N GLY A 46 -10.59 -18.58 -9.43
CA GLY A 46 -11.97 -18.72 -9.92
C GLY A 46 -12.19 -19.94 -10.82
N GLY A 47 -11.37 -20.99 -10.67
CA GLY A 47 -11.33 -22.13 -11.58
C GLY A 47 -10.65 -21.81 -12.92
N GLY A 48 -9.66 -20.93 -12.91
CA GLY A 48 -8.82 -20.52 -14.05
C GLY A 48 -9.19 -19.18 -14.70
N GLY A 49 -10.31 -18.55 -14.30
CA GLY A 49 -10.81 -17.30 -14.89
C GLY A 49 -9.93 -16.06 -14.69
N SER A 50 -9.02 -16.10 -13.72
CA SER A 50 -8.03 -15.02 -13.43
C SER A 50 -6.60 -15.55 -13.24
N ALA A 51 -6.29 -16.74 -13.77
CA ALA A 51 -4.99 -17.37 -13.53
C ALA A 51 -3.84 -16.72 -14.33
N PRO A 52 -2.63 -16.58 -13.74
CA PRO A 52 -1.40 -16.20 -14.44
C PRO A 52 -0.90 -17.36 -15.32
N ASN A 53 0.21 -17.19 -16.04
CA ASN A 53 0.89 -18.32 -16.70
C ASN A 53 1.46 -19.30 -15.67
N PHE A 54 2.09 -18.76 -14.61
CA PHE A 54 2.77 -19.52 -13.57
C PHE A 54 2.42 -19.02 -12.17
N THR A 55 2.40 -19.95 -11.21
CA THR A 55 2.35 -19.63 -9.79
C THR A 55 3.46 -20.36 -9.04
N ALA A 56 4.32 -19.61 -8.35
CA ALA A 56 5.39 -20.11 -7.53
C ALA A 56 4.92 -20.24 -6.08
N LYS A 57 4.77 -21.47 -5.58
CA LYS A 57 4.37 -21.74 -4.20
C LYS A 57 5.59 -22.13 -3.34
N PRO A 58 5.79 -21.55 -2.14
CA PRO A 58 6.86 -22.00 -1.25
C PRO A 58 6.63 -23.42 -0.71
N ASP A 59 7.70 -24.21 -0.71
CA ASP A 59 7.89 -25.43 0.09
C ASP A 59 8.99 -25.12 1.11
N PHE A 60 8.58 -24.62 2.29
CA PHE A 60 9.49 -24.16 3.34
C PHE A 60 10.38 -25.28 3.89
N SER A 61 9.90 -26.53 3.92
CA SER A 61 10.68 -27.66 4.43
C SER A 61 11.79 -28.09 3.48
N ALA A 62 11.56 -28.00 2.16
CA ALA A 62 12.57 -28.29 1.14
C ALA A 62 13.33 -27.04 0.66
N GLN A 63 13.04 -25.85 1.24
CA GLN A 63 13.61 -24.56 0.85
C GLN A 63 13.66 -24.35 -0.68
N ARG A 64 12.50 -24.50 -1.32
CA ARG A 64 12.34 -24.35 -2.77
C ARG A 64 10.97 -23.85 -3.19
N LEU A 65 10.87 -23.29 -4.39
CA LEU A 65 9.60 -22.98 -5.03
C LEU A 65 9.06 -24.19 -5.80
N VAL A 66 7.83 -24.59 -5.49
CA VAL A 66 7.05 -25.54 -6.30
C VAL A 66 6.27 -24.74 -7.32
N TRP A 67 6.67 -24.86 -8.57
CA TRP A 67 6.05 -24.17 -9.70
C TRP A 67 4.81 -24.91 -10.18
N TYR A 68 3.72 -24.16 -10.35
CA TYR A 68 2.50 -24.60 -11.03
C TYR A 68 2.38 -23.82 -12.33
N GLN A 69 2.09 -24.53 -13.43
CA GLN A 69 1.93 -23.92 -14.74
C GLN A 69 0.49 -24.10 -15.21
N HIS A 70 -0.13 -22.99 -15.60
CA HIS A 70 -1.55 -22.87 -15.91
C HIS A 70 -1.82 -22.67 -17.41
N PHE A 71 -0.91 -21.99 -18.11
CA PHE A 71 -0.91 -21.74 -19.56
C PHE A 71 0.50 -21.97 -20.12
N ASP A 72 0.66 -22.06 -21.43
CA ASP A 72 1.98 -22.12 -22.07
C ASP A 72 2.74 -20.80 -21.83
N PHE A 73 4.07 -20.79 -22.00
CA PHE A 73 4.88 -19.59 -21.76
C PHE A 73 4.60 -18.48 -22.79
N ASP A 74 4.47 -18.86 -24.06
CA ASP A 74 4.16 -17.97 -25.20
C ASP A 74 2.64 -17.95 -25.49
N GLU A 75 1.85 -17.88 -24.43
CA GLU A 75 0.38 -17.81 -24.48
C GLU A 75 -0.17 -16.76 -23.50
N SER A 76 -1.10 -15.91 -23.94
CA SER A 76 -1.72 -14.91 -23.05
C SER A 76 -2.60 -15.58 -21.97
N SER A 77 -2.30 -15.37 -20.69
CA SER A 77 -3.06 -15.94 -19.56
C SER A 77 -4.24 -15.03 -19.16
N ARG A 78 -4.61 -14.94 -17.87
CA ARG A 78 -5.84 -14.27 -17.40
C ARG A 78 -5.67 -13.36 -16.18
N ALA A 79 -4.48 -13.24 -15.58
CA ALA A 79 -4.27 -12.34 -14.44
C ALA A 79 -4.17 -10.85 -14.86
N LEU A 80 -3.68 -10.58 -16.07
CA LEU A 80 -3.75 -9.28 -16.74
C LEU A 80 -4.92 -9.23 -17.72
N VAL A 81 -5.62 -8.11 -17.73
CA VAL A 81 -6.76 -7.86 -18.61
C VAL A 81 -6.24 -7.52 -19.99
N ASN A 82 -6.40 -8.42 -20.97
CA ASN A 82 -6.09 -8.04 -22.35
C ASN A 82 -7.18 -7.14 -22.90
N LYS A 83 -6.80 -5.98 -23.40
CA LYS A 83 -7.75 -4.95 -23.79
C LYS A 83 -7.48 -4.47 -25.21
N SER A 84 -8.28 -5.01 -26.14
CA SER A 84 -8.19 -4.70 -27.57
C SER A 84 -8.17 -3.20 -27.82
N GLY A 85 -7.31 -2.74 -28.74
CA GLY A 85 -7.14 -1.31 -29.06
C GLY A 85 -6.54 -0.45 -27.93
N GLY A 86 -6.10 -1.05 -26.83
CA GLY A 86 -5.15 -0.45 -25.90
C GLY A 86 -3.71 -0.73 -26.29
N VAL A 87 -2.84 -0.79 -25.28
CA VAL A 87 -1.51 -1.41 -25.43
C VAL A 87 -1.54 -2.94 -25.30
N GLU A 88 -2.73 -3.53 -25.19
CA GLU A 88 -2.94 -4.98 -25.14
C GLU A 88 -2.03 -5.70 -24.13
N THR A 89 -2.03 -5.24 -22.87
CA THR A 89 -1.07 -5.61 -21.80
C THR A 89 -0.90 -7.11 -21.51
N ASN A 90 -1.75 -7.98 -22.05
CA ASN A 90 -1.68 -9.44 -21.90
C ASN A 90 -1.46 -10.17 -23.25
N THR A 91 -1.67 -9.51 -24.41
CA THR A 91 -1.25 -10.06 -25.73
C THR A 91 -0.02 -9.37 -26.34
N LEU A 92 0.51 -8.34 -25.71
CA LEU A 92 1.78 -7.70 -26.07
C LEU A 92 2.97 -8.48 -25.47
N ASN A 93 3.11 -9.76 -25.83
CA ASN A 93 4.26 -10.60 -25.50
C ASN A 93 4.57 -10.71 -23.99
N VAL A 94 3.54 -10.88 -23.17
CA VAL A 94 3.66 -10.87 -21.69
C VAL A 94 3.36 -12.23 -21.08
N VAL A 95 4.32 -12.75 -20.31
CA VAL A 95 4.13 -13.88 -19.38
C VAL A 95 3.89 -13.34 -17.96
N GLN A 96 2.96 -13.94 -17.24
CA GLN A 96 2.57 -13.52 -15.89
C GLN A 96 2.96 -14.55 -14.84
N VAL A 97 3.52 -14.08 -13.72
CA VAL A 97 3.95 -14.91 -12.59
C VAL A 97 3.37 -14.37 -11.29
N GLU A 98 2.76 -15.27 -10.52
CA GLU A 98 2.28 -15.03 -9.15
C GLU A 98 3.21 -15.70 -8.13
N LEU A 99 3.68 -14.96 -7.14
CA LEU A 99 4.36 -15.52 -5.97
C LEU A 99 3.36 -15.70 -4.82
N VAL A 100 3.26 -16.91 -4.27
CA VAL A 100 2.41 -17.17 -3.09
C VAL A 100 3.04 -16.54 -1.84
N GLY A 101 2.49 -15.41 -1.42
CA GLY A 101 2.96 -14.58 -0.32
C GLY A 101 2.11 -13.32 -0.17
N THR A 102 2.66 -12.31 0.51
CA THR A 102 2.08 -10.96 0.63
C THR A 102 3.13 -9.89 0.38
N CYS A 103 2.74 -8.76 -0.20
CA CYS A 103 3.56 -7.54 -0.23
C CYS A 103 3.23 -6.55 0.91
N ASP A 104 2.11 -6.73 1.61
CA ASP A 104 1.61 -5.81 2.63
C ASP A 104 2.24 -6.08 4.02
N PRO A 105 3.00 -5.12 4.60
CA PRO A 105 3.58 -5.27 5.94
C PRO A 105 2.51 -5.46 7.04
N SER A 106 1.28 -4.99 6.83
CA SER A 106 0.17 -5.17 7.77
C SER A 106 -0.30 -6.62 7.80
N THR A 107 -0.42 -7.23 6.61
CA THR A 107 -0.78 -8.64 6.43
C THR A 107 0.34 -9.57 6.87
N HIS A 108 1.60 -9.27 6.54
CA HIS A 108 2.78 -9.95 7.08
C HIS A 108 2.78 -9.98 8.62
N LYS A 109 2.67 -8.80 9.25
CA LYS A 109 2.59 -8.67 10.72
C LYS A 109 1.41 -9.41 11.34
N LYS A 110 0.26 -9.44 10.65
CA LYS A 110 -0.96 -10.14 11.08
C LYS A 110 -0.82 -11.67 11.01
N TRP A 111 -0.08 -12.20 10.03
CA TRP A 111 0.17 -13.63 9.88
C TRP A 111 1.22 -14.15 10.88
N GLY A 112 2.16 -13.32 11.30
CA GLY A 112 3.07 -13.61 12.41
C GLY A 112 3.87 -14.89 12.18
N SER A 113 3.66 -15.89 13.04
CA SER A 113 4.34 -17.20 12.96
C SER A 113 3.79 -18.16 11.90
N THR A 114 2.74 -17.79 11.17
CA THR A 114 2.24 -18.59 10.03
C THR A 114 3.31 -18.61 8.93
N PRO A 115 3.76 -19.77 8.40
CA PRO A 115 4.75 -19.79 7.32
C PRO A 115 4.21 -19.11 6.04
N HIS A 116 4.88 -18.06 5.59
CA HIS A 116 4.53 -17.29 4.38
C HIS A 116 5.76 -16.56 3.83
N LEU A 117 5.67 -16.08 2.58
CA LEU A 117 6.66 -15.19 2.00
C LEU A 117 6.18 -13.74 2.10
N TYR A 118 7.08 -12.84 2.46
CA TYR A 118 6.88 -11.39 2.43
C TYR A 118 7.78 -10.82 1.32
N SER A 119 7.21 -10.22 0.28
CA SER A 119 7.95 -9.94 -0.96
C SER A 119 9.12 -8.95 -0.85
N PRO A 120 9.17 -8.01 0.12
CA PRO A 120 10.37 -7.19 0.35
C PRO A 120 11.53 -7.93 1.04
N GLU A 121 11.26 -9.06 1.71
CA GLU A 121 12.23 -9.79 2.54
C GLU A 121 12.27 -11.27 2.12
N LEU A 122 12.45 -11.53 0.81
CA LEU A 122 12.52 -12.88 0.28
C LEU A 122 13.84 -13.58 0.69
N PRO A 123 13.79 -14.80 1.25
CA PRO A 123 15.00 -15.52 1.63
C PRO A 123 15.78 -16.00 0.40
N ASP A 124 17.09 -16.22 0.55
CA ASP A 124 18.01 -16.54 -0.55
C ASP A 124 17.51 -17.67 -1.47
N TRP A 125 16.96 -18.74 -0.89
CA TRP A 125 16.45 -19.88 -1.65
C TRP A 125 15.25 -19.55 -2.56
N VAL A 126 14.47 -18.51 -2.22
CA VAL A 126 13.41 -17.98 -3.11
C VAL A 126 14.06 -17.17 -4.23
N ILE A 127 15.00 -16.28 -3.91
CA ILE A 127 15.73 -15.47 -4.89
C ILE A 127 16.44 -16.39 -5.90
N ARG A 128 17.08 -17.47 -5.45
CA ARG A 128 17.66 -18.55 -6.26
C ARG A 128 16.67 -19.12 -7.27
N ASP A 129 15.48 -19.50 -6.83
CA ASP A 129 14.51 -20.19 -7.67
C ASP A 129 13.76 -19.25 -8.63
N LEU A 130 13.52 -17.99 -8.23
CA LEU A 130 13.04 -16.93 -9.11
C LEU A 130 14.09 -16.55 -10.16
N ALA A 131 15.37 -16.50 -9.78
CA ALA A 131 16.49 -16.24 -10.69
C ALA A 131 16.68 -17.39 -11.69
N ALA A 132 16.48 -18.64 -11.28
CA ALA A 132 16.48 -19.80 -12.18
C ALA A 132 15.36 -19.70 -13.23
N PHE A 133 14.15 -19.29 -12.84
CA PHE A 133 13.06 -19.04 -13.78
C PHE A 133 13.37 -17.89 -14.75
N ALA A 134 13.86 -16.76 -14.24
CA ALA A 134 14.25 -15.61 -15.07
C ALA A 134 15.37 -15.98 -16.08
N LYS A 135 16.39 -16.71 -15.63
CA LYS A 135 17.47 -17.22 -16.48
C LYS A 135 16.94 -18.17 -17.56
N TRP A 136 16.05 -19.08 -17.20
CA TRP A 136 15.44 -20.00 -18.17
C TRP A 136 14.60 -19.25 -19.21
N ALA A 137 13.78 -18.28 -18.78
CA ALA A 137 13.00 -17.42 -19.67
C ALA A 137 13.89 -16.65 -20.66
N HIS A 138 15.01 -16.11 -20.18
CA HIS A 138 16.02 -15.47 -21.02
C HIS A 138 16.65 -16.43 -22.04
N GLN A 139 17.12 -17.59 -21.59
CA GLN A 139 17.81 -18.57 -22.43
C GLN A 139 16.92 -19.22 -23.49
N ASN A 140 15.61 -19.32 -23.25
CA ASN A 140 14.69 -20.12 -24.06
C ASN A 140 13.68 -19.28 -24.85
N HIS A 141 13.40 -18.05 -24.41
CA HIS A 141 12.42 -17.13 -25.04
C HIS A 141 12.98 -15.70 -25.24
N GLY A 142 14.26 -15.46 -24.90
CA GLY A 142 14.92 -14.17 -25.17
C GLY A 142 14.53 -13.01 -24.26
N VAL A 143 13.72 -13.23 -23.22
CA VAL A 143 13.36 -12.20 -22.21
C VAL A 143 14.63 -11.53 -21.67
N PRO A 144 14.80 -10.20 -21.76
CA PRO A 144 15.99 -9.53 -21.23
C PRO A 144 16.10 -9.65 -19.70
N LEU A 145 17.30 -9.98 -19.18
CA LEU A 145 17.61 -9.99 -17.74
C LEU A 145 17.80 -8.57 -17.16
N THR A 146 16.83 -7.70 -17.44
CA THR A 146 16.80 -6.28 -17.07
C THR A 146 15.42 -5.88 -16.56
N SER A 147 15.40 -4.87 -15.70
CA SER A 147 14.19 -4.14 -15.32
C SER A 147 14.36 -2.67 -15.69
N GLY A 148 15.31 -1.96 -15.07
CA GLY A 148 15.44 -0.51 -15.22
C GLY A 148 14.32 0.29 -14.51
N LEU A 149 13.42 -0.40 -13.81
CA LEU A 149 12.28 0.17 -13.09
C LEU A 149 12.48 0.08 -11.57
N THR A 150 11.93 1.06 -10.85
CA THR A 150 11.94 1.11 -9.38
C THR A 150 10.74 0.38 -8.80
N PHE A 151 10.97 -0.72 -8.07
CA PHE A 151 9.94 -1.38 -7.27
C PHE A 151 9.78 -0.64 -5.93
N LYS A 152 8.62 -0.03 -5.69
CA LYS A 152 8.29 0.68 -4.45
C LYS A 152 7.73 -0.26 -3.38
N ALA A 153 7.85 0.10 -2.11
CA ALA A 153 7.25 -0.65 -1.02
C ALA A 153 5.74 -0.37 -0.89
N TYR A 154 4.96 -1.39 -0.53
CA TYR A 154 3.53 -1.24 -0.22
C TYR A 154 3.36 -0.43 1.07
N PRO A 155 2.36 0.48 1.18
CA PRO A 155 1.31 0.78 0.19
C PRO A 155 1.71 1.78 -0.91
N GLY A 156 2.93 2.35 -0.87
CA GLY A 156 3.39 3.38 -1.82
C GLY A 156 3.61 2.91 -3.28
N SER A 157 3.57 1.60 -3.52
CA SER A 157 3.56 0.95 -4.83
C SER A 157 2.17 0.68 -5.40
N TYR A 158 1.15 0.61 -4.54
CA TYR A 158 -0.21 0.18 -4.91
C TYR A 158 -0.96 1.26 -5.70
N GLY A 159 -1.85 0.83 -6.59
CA GLY A 159 -2.66 1.73 -7.43
C GLY A 159 -1.80 2.62 -8.35
N ASN A 160 -2.02 3.94 -8.28
CA ASN A 160 -1.28 4.93 -9.07
C ASN A 160 -0.02 5.40 -8.35
N SER A 161 0.98 4.51 -8.25
CA SER A 161 2.30 4.88 -7.78
C SER A 161 3.10 5.58 -8.89
N GLY A 162 4.02 6.47 -8.51
CA GLY A 162 4.89 7.19 -9.47
C GLY A 162 5.94 6.35 -10.20
N VAL A 163 5.66 5.06 -10.41
CA VAL A 163 6.45 4.09 -11.20
C VAL A 163 5.60 3.40 -12.29
N ARG A 164 4.30 3.72 -12.36
CA ARG A 164 3.39 3.20 -13.39
C ARG A 164 3.81 3.71 -14.78
N MET A 165 4.02 2.81 -15.73
CA MET A 165 4.46 3.17 -17.08
C MET A 165 3.33 3.86 -17.86
N SER A 166 3.71 4.80 -18.72
CA SER A 166 2.83 5.30 -19.78
C SER A 166 2.63 4.22 -20.85
N ASN A 167 1.57 4.35 -21.66
CA ASN A 167 1.32 3.43 -22.78
C ASN A 167 2.53 3.35 -23.75
N SER A 168 3.23 4.47 -23.98
CA SER A 168 4.43 4.50 -24.81
C SER A 168 5.61 3.77 -24.16
N ALA A 169 5.82 3.96 -22.85
CA ALA A 169 6.86 3.24 -22.12
C ALA A 169 6.59 1.72 -22.11
N TRP A 170 5.33 1.32 -21.88
CA TRP A 170 4.91 -0.09 -21.94
C TRP A 170 5.14 -0.72 -23.31
N ASN A 171 4.77 -0.05 -24.40
CA ASN A 171 4.94 -0.55 -25.77
C ASN A 171 6.41 -0.81 -26.17
N ASN A 172 7.36 -0.16 -25.50
CA ASN A 172 8.79 -0.28 -25.74
C ASN A 172 9.52 -1.05 -24.61
N PHE A 173 8.78 -1.61 -23.64
CA PHE A 173 9.36 -2.29 -22.49
C PHE A 173 9.64 -3.77 -22.79
N HIS A 174 10.84 -4.24 -22.44
CA HIS A 174 11.23 -5.64 -22.47
C HIS A 174 12.00 -6.01 -21.20
N GLY A 175 11.77 -7.22 -20.68
CA GLY A 175 12.37 -7.71 -19.43
C GLY A 175 11.35 -7.84 -18.30
N HIS A 176 11.73 -7.50 -17.08
CA HIS A 176 10.98 -7.85 -15.87
C HIS A 176 10.39 -6.63 -15.16
N CYS A 177 9.07 -6.64 -14.90
CA CYS A 177 8.38 -5.56 -14.18
C CYS A 177 7.33 -6.12 -13.19
N GLY A 178 7.00 -5.36 -12.16
CA GLY A 178 5.87 -5.67 -11.26
C GLY A 178 4.54 -5.08 -11.76
N HIS A 179 3.40 -5.59 -11.29
CA HIS A 179 2.07 -5.04 -11.68
C HIS A 179 1.92 -3.53 -11.44
N GLN A 180 2.58 -2.97 -10.41
CA GLN A 180 2.65 -1.52 -10.16
C GLN A 180 3.17 -0.68 -11.34
N HIS A 181 3.78 -1.30 -12.35
CA HIS A 181 4.26 -0.65 -13.57
C HIS A 181 3.28 -0.75 -14.76
N VAL A 182 2.30 -1.66 -14.73
CA VAL A 182 1.38 -1.94 -15.86
C VAL A 182 0.30 -0.85 -15.96
N PRO A 183 -0.09 -0.34 -17.15
CA PRO A 183 -1.11 0.72 -17.27
C PRO A 183 -2.59 0.26 -17.13
N GLU A 184 -3.55 1.21 -17.24
CA GLU A 184 -5.00 1.03 -17.58
C GLU A 184 -6.08 0.56 -16.52
N ASN A 185 -6.79 1.43 -15.74
CA ASN A 185 -8.08 1.13 -15.00
C ASN A 185 -9.04 2.37 -14.86
N CYS A 186 -10.18 2.53 -15.60
CA CYS A 186 -10.93 3.84 -15.64
C CYS A 186 -12.40 3.87 -16.22
N VAL A 187 -13.10 5.02 -16.13
CA VAL A 187 -14.48 5.28 -16.67
C VAL A 187 -14.51 6.13 -17.97
N HIS A 188 -15.61 6.15 -18.72
CA HIS A 188 -15.80 7.01 -19.92
C HIS A 188 -15.67 8.52 -19.61
N PRO A 189 -15.15 9.40 -20.49
CA PRO A 189 -14.90 10.80 -20.16
C PRO A 189 -16.18 11.60 -19.92
N ASP A 190 -17.27 11.21 -20.58
CA ASP A 190 -18.58 11.86 -20.44
C ASP A 190 -19.29 11.51 -19.13
N THR A 191 -18.81 10.49 -18.39
CA THR A 191 -19.41 10.03 -17.13
C THR A 191 -19.38 11.17 -16.09
N PRO A 192 -20.52 11.60 -15.53
CA PRO A 192 -20.54 12.64 -14.51
C PRO A 192 -19.91 12.16 -13.21
N ILE A 193 -19.03 12.96 -12.61
CA ILE A 193 -18.37 12.72 -11.33
C ILE A 193 -18.83 13.77 -10.32
N LEU A 194 -19.14 13.35 -9.09
CA LEU A 194 -19.63 14.25 -8.04
C LEU A 194 -18.50 15.05 -7.39
N CYS A 195 -18.50 16.36 -7.59
CA CYS A 195 -17.58 17.29 -6.97
C CYS A 195 -17.99 17.64 -5.53
N ALA A 196 -17.03 18.06 -4.70
CA ALA A 196 -17.29 18.38 -3.29
C ALA A 196 -18.26 19.58 -3.09
N ASP A 197 -18.42 20.42 -4.12
CA ASP A 197 -19.38 21.54 -4.17
C ASP A 197 -20.80 21.12 -4.64
N LEU A 198 -21.05 19.82 -4.77
CA LEU A 198 -22.28 19.20 -5.25
C LEU A 198 -22.65 19.49 -6.71
N THR A 199 -21.68 19.93 -7.54
CA THR A 199 -21.80 19.87 -9.00
C THR A 199 -21.40 18.50 -9.54
N TRP A 200 -21.95 18.15 -10.70
CA TRP A 200 -21.54 16.99 -11.47
C TRP A 200 -20.75 17.46 -12.69
N ARG A 201 -19.46 17.13 -12.76
CA ARG A 201 -18.57 17.46 -13.89
C ARG A 201 -18.20 16.19 -14.65
N ARG A 202 -18.01 16.28 -15.98
CA ARG A 202 -17.64 15.11 -16.79
C ARG A 202 -16.26 14.62 -16.35
N ALA A 203 -16.05 13.32 -16.28
CA ALA A 203 -14.78 12.72 -15.87
C ALA A 203 -13.59 13.26 -16.68
N GLY A 204 -13.76 13.54 -17.98
CA GLY A 204 -12.73 14.12 -18.84
C GLY A 204 -12.41 15.60 -18.60
N ASP A 205 -13.29 16.35 -17.93
CA ASP A 205 -13.12 17.79 -17.67
C ASP A 205 -12.40 18.08 -16.34
N LEU A 206 -12.27 17.06 -15.48
CA LEU A 206 -11.61 17.15 -14.18
C LEU A 206 -10.10 17.34 -14.30
N LYS A 207 -9.53 18.14 -13.39
CA LYS A 207 -8.12 18.53 -13.36
C LYS A 207 -7.50 18.19 -12.01
N VAL A 208 -6.18 18.06 -11.99
CA VAL A 208 -5.42 17.88 -10.74
C VAL A 208 -5.74 19.04 -9.78
N GLY A 209 -6.06 18.70 -8.52
CA GLY A 209 -6.50 19.65 -7.49
C GLY A 209 -8.01 19.82 -7.36
N ASP A 210 -8.82 19.23 -8.26
CA ASP A 210 -10.29 19.25 -8.09
C ASP A 210 -10.74 18.42 -6.88
N GLU A 211 -11.57 19.00 -6.01
CA GLU A 211 -12.18 18.29 -4.88
C GLU A 211 -13.43 17.50 -5.31
N LEU A 212 -13.46 16.21 -4.93
CA LEU A 212 -14.54 15.27 -5.20
C LEU A 212 -15.18 14.74 -3.91
N VAL A 213 -16.45 14.35 -4.00
CA VAL A 213 -17.04 13.44 -3.01
C VAL A 213 -16.41 12.06 -3.21
N SER A 214 -15.73 11.59 -2.18
CA SER A 214 -15.04 10.29 -2.14
C SER A 214 -15.42 9.56 -0.84
N PHE A 215 -14.86 8.38 -0.59
CA PHE A 215 -15.11 7.63 0.63
C PHE A 215 -13.90 6.78 1.07
N ASP A 216 -13.96 6.21 2.26
CA ASP A 216 -12.92 5.30 2.73
C ASP A 216 -12.87 4.06 1.82
N GLU A 217 -11.70 3.79 1.22
CA GLU A 217 -11.44 2.56 0.46
C GLU A 217 -11.75 1.30 1.28
N GLU A 218 -11.33 1.29 2.55
CA GLU A 218 -11.54 0.19 3.49
C GLU A 218 -12.35 0.57 4.74
N THR A 219 -12.86 -0.42 5.47
CA THR A 219 -13.65 -0.17 6.68
C THR A 219 -12.79 0.35 7.83
N VAL A 220 -12.92 1.65 8.16
CA VAL A 220 -12.15 2.29 9.23
C VAL A 220 -12.80 2.04 10.61
N ARG A 221 -12.01 1.61 11.60
CA ARG A 221 -12.45 1.55 13.01
C ARG A 221 -12.32 2.92 13.67
N ILE A 222 -13.33 3.32 14.46
CA ILE A 222 -13.31 4.56 15.25
C ILE A 222 -13.73 4.23 16.68
N GLY A 223 -12.79 4.27 17.62
CA GLY A 223 -13.00 3.90 19.02
C GLY A 223 -13.56 2.49 19.18
N ASN A 224 -14.49 2.32 20.14
CA ASN A 224 -15.14 1.04 20.44
C ASN A 224 -16.34 0.71 19.53
N ALA A 225 -16.60 1.50 18.49
CA ALA A 225 -17.69 1.23 17.56
C ALA A 225 -17.26 0.27 16.44
N ASN A 226 -18.19 -0.55 15.95
CA ASN A 226 -17.98 -1.35 14.74
C ASN A 226 -17.56 -0.43 13.58
N GLY A 227 -16.40 -0.73 12.99
CA GLY A 227 -15.83 0.05 11.90
C GLY A 227 -16.67 0.00 10.62
N GLY A 228 -16.45 0.96 9.73
CA GLY A 228 -17.18 1.09 8.48
C GLY A 228 -16.59 2.19 7.60
N ARG A 229 -16.93 2.16 6.31
CA ARG A 229 -16.53 3.19 5.36
C ARG A 229 -17.33 4.48 5.62
N ARG A 230 -16.74 5.64 5.37
CA ARG A 230 -17.37 6.97 5.47
C ARG A 230 -17.08 7.80 4.23
N TYR A 231 -17.97 8.72 3.87
CA TYR A 231 -17.66 9.72 2.85
C TYR A 231 -16.66 10.74 3.40
N ARG A 232 -15.81 11.26 2.52
CA ARG A 232 -14.77 12.26 2.78
C ARG A 232 -14.51 13.05 1.51
N ARG A 233 -13.91 14.24 1.60
CA ARG A 233 -13.26 14.82 0.42
C ARG A 233 -12.17 13.88 -0.08
N GLY A 234 -12.05 13.81 -1.40
CA GLY A 234 -10.84 13.37 -2.08
C GLY A 234 -10.44 14.40 -3.11
N VAL A 235 -9.17 14.41 -3.51
CA VAL A 235 -8.60 15.35 -4.47
C VAL A 235 -8.15 14.57 -5.71
N VAL A 236 -8.48 15.09 -6.90
CA VAL A 236 -7.96 14.54 -8.16
C VAL A 236 -6.45 14.71 -8.21
N THR A 237 -5.73 13.60 -8.33
CA THR A 237 -4.26 13.58 -8.43
C THR A 237 -3.76 13.37 -9.85
N ARG A 238 -4.58 12.79 -10.73
CA ARG A 238 -4.33 12.63 -12.17
C ARG A 238 -5.64 12.47 -12.94
N ASN A 239 -5.66 12.96 -14.17
CA ASN A 239 -6.70 12.64 -15.15
C ASN A 239 -6.16 12.79 -16.58
N GLU A 240 -6.15 11.71 -17.35
CA GLU A 240 -5.63 11.69 -18.74
C GLU A 240 -6.56 10.88 -19.64
N PRO A 241 -6.88 11.34 -20.87
CA PRO A 241 -7.68 10.56 -21.82
C PRO A 241 -6.96 9.30 -22.30
N ALA A 242 -7.72 8.22 -22.52
CA ALA A 242 -7.27 7.01 -23.20
C ALA A 242 -8.45 6.34 -23.94
N LEU A 243 -8.20 5.20 -24.61
CA LEU A 243 -9.23 4.35 -25.21
C LEU A 243 -9.26 3.00 -24.47
N LYS A 244 -10.44 2.41 -24.27
CA LYS A 244 -10.60 1.14 -23.56
C LYS A 244 -11.80 0.30 -23.98
N ASP A 245 -11.60 -1.02 -24.03
CA ASP A 245 -12.69 -1.98 -24.01
C ASP A 245 -13.59 -1.77 -22.79
N SER A 246 -14.86 -1.48 -23.06
CA SER A 246 -15.79 -0.92 -22.09
C SER A 246 -17.14 -1.59 -22.13
N TYR A 247 -17.81 -1.57 -20.99
CA TYR A 247 -19.16 -2.05 -20.84
C TYR A 247 -20.08 -0.86 -20.54
N ARG A 248 -21.30 -0.91 -21.07
CA ARG A 248 -22.42 -0.11 -20.57
C ARG A 248 -23.09 -0.88 -19.45
N ILE A 249 -22.98 -0.36 -18.24
CA ILE A 249 -23.71 -0.84 -17.08
C ILE A 249 -25.00 -0.04 -17.02
N THR A 250 -26.10 -0.63 -17.47
CA THR A 250 -27.45 -0.05 -17.35
C THR A 250 -28.05 -0.50 -16.02
N THR A 251 -28.44 0.46 -15.20
CA THR A 251 -29.07 0.25 -13.89
C THR A 251 -30.53 0.72 -13.91
N THR A 252 -31.24 0.56 -12.79
CA THR A 252 -32.59 1.15 -12.62
C THR A 252 -32.61 2.68 -12.55
N GLU A 253 -31.46 3.35 -12.45
CA GLU A 253 -31.37 4.80 -12.25
C GLU A 253 -30.70 5.56 -13.42
N GLY A 254 -30.03 4.85 -14.34
CA GLY A 254 -29.22 5.43 -15.40
C GLY A 254 -28.25 4.41 -15.99
N SER A 255 -27.35 4.85 -16.89
CA SER A 255 -26.34 3.97 -17.48
C SER A 255 -24.97 4.63 -17.53
N VAL A 256 -23.97 3.96 -16.96
CA VAL A 256 -22.56 4.39 -17.01
C VAL A 256 -21.79 3.54 -18.02
N THR A 257 -20.78 4.13 -18.66
CA THR A 257 -19.81 3.39 -19.48
C THR A 257 -18.46 3.40 -18.78
N ALA A 258 -17.88 2.23 -18.56
CA ALA A 258 -16.60 2.07 -17.87
C ALA A 258 -15.84 0.86 -18.39
N SER A 259 -14.54 0.80 -18.12
CA SER A 259 -13.74 -0.34 -18.57
C SER A 259 -14.14 -1.65 -17.91
N ALA A 260 -13.87 -2.75 -18.60
CA ALA A 260 -14.24 -4.11 -18.18
C ALA A 260 -13.79 -4.47 -16.75
N ASP A 261 -12.66 -3.90 -16.33
CA ASP A 261 -11.97 -4.08 -15.05
C ASP A 261 -12.36 -3.07 -13.96
N HIS A 262 -13.21 -2.08 -14.26
CA HIS A 262 -13.51 -0.99 -13.34
C HIS A 262 -14.36 -1.49 -12.14
N PRO A 263 -13.90 -1.31 -10.88
CA PRO A 263 -14.52 -1.90 -9.70
C PRO A 263 -15.67 -1.04 -9.16
N TRP A 264 -16.83 -1.68 -8.99
CA TRP A 264 -18.03 -1.08 -8.38
C TRP A 264 -18.24 -1.61 -6.97
N LEU A 265 -18.66 -0.75 -6.03
CA LEU A 265 -19.00 -1.16 -4.68
C LEU A 265 -20.40 -1.79 -4.67
N VAL A 266 -20.46 -3.13 -4.67
CA VAL A 266 -21.69 -3.91 -4.85
C VAL A 266 -22.18 -4.50 -3.53
N ARG A 267 -23.49 -4.40 -3.29
CA ARG A 267 -24.18 -5.17 -2.25
C ARG A 267 -24.48 -6.59 -2.75
N LEU A 268 -24.01 -7.59 -2.00
CA LEU A 268 -24.20 -9.01 -2.30
C LEU A 268 -25.49 -9.56 -1.67
N PRO A 269 -26.10 -10.62 -2.26
CA PRO A 269 -27.33 -11.23 -1.75
C PRO A 269 -27.16 -11.89 -0.36
N TYR A 270 -28.28 -12.03 0.35
CA TYR A 270 -28.35 -12.34 1.80
C TYR A 270 -27.72 -13.67 2.23
N VAL A 271 -27.49 -14.62 1.32
CA VAL A 271 -27.01 -15.98 1.62
C VAL A 271 -25.58 -16.03 2.20
N ASN A 272 -24.78 -14.97 2.04
CA ASN A 272 -23.39 -14.92 2.49
C ASN A 272 -23.25 -14.33 3.91
N ARG A 273 -23.01 -15.18 4.91
CA ARG A 273 -22.97 -14.83 6.36
C ARG A 273 -21.75 -14.00 6.84
N GLY A 274 -20.96 -13.38 5.96
CA GLY A 274 -19.66 -12.75 6.31
C GLY A 274 -19.52 -11.27 5.96
N SER A 275 -19.67 -10.92 4.68
CA SER A 275 -19.72 -9.52 4.21
C SER A 275 -20.88 -9.33 3.25
N ARG A 276 -21.56 -8.18 3.36
CA ARG A 276 -22.67 -7.79 2.47
C ARG A 276 -22.25 -6.86 1.34
N ILE A 277 -20.98 -6.44 1.30
CA ILE A 277 -20.47 -5.46 0.34
C ILE A 277 -19.10 -5.94 -0.16
N ALA A 278 -18.87 -5.87 -1.46
CA ALA A 278 -17.62 -6.25 -2.12
C ALA A 278 -17.37 -5.35 -3.36
N TRP A 279 -16.12 -5.32 -3.83
CA TRP A 279 -15.77 -4.75 -5.13
C TRP A 279 -16.07 -5.76 -6.23
N VAL A 280 -16.74 -5.34 -7.31
CA VAL A 280 -17.03 -6.20 -8.48
C VAL A 280 -16.70 -5.44 -9.77
N PRO A 281 -15.85 -5.98 -10.66
CA PRO A 281 -15.54 -5.39 -11.96
C PRO A 281 -16.76 -5.26 -12.89
N SER A 282 -16.79 -4.25 -13.77
CA SER A 282 -17.86 -4.04 -14.77
C SER A 282 -18.27 -5.31 -15.53
N LYS A 283 -17.30 -6.10 -15.99
CA LYS A 283 -17.53 -7.34 -16.77
C LYS A 283 -18.11 -8.51 -15.94
N GLU A 284 -18.07 -8.40 -14.62
CA GLU A 284 -18.50 -9.44 -13.64
C GLU A 284 -19.79 -9.05 -12.90
N LEU A 285 -20.40 -7.93 -13.29
CA LEU A 285 -21.72 -7.53 -12.80
C LEU A 285 -22.81 -8.47 -13.32
N ASP A 286 -23.51 -9.13 -12.40
CA ASP A 286 -24.63 -10.03 -12.71
C ASP A 286 -25.96 -9.31 -12.46
N PRO A 287 -26.76 -8.99 -13.50
CA PRO A 287 -28.06 -8.34 -13.34
C PRO A 287 -29.05 -9.08 -12.43
N ALA A 288 -28.92 -10.39 -12.28
CA ALA A 288 -29.80 -11.19 -11.43
C ALA A 288 -29.42 -11.15 -9.93
N LYS A 289 -28.23 -10.64 -9.58
CA LYS A 289 -27.68 -10.74 -8.21
C LYS A 289 -27.08 -9.46 -7.66
N HIS A 290 -26.50 -8.61 -8.49
CA HIS A 290 -25.67 -7.48 -8.06
C HIS A 290 -26.46 -6.16 -8.03
N ARG A 291 -26.31 -5.44 -6.91
CA ARG A 291 -26.85 -4.09 -6.73
C ARG A 291 -25.71 -3.15 -6.37
N ILE A 292 -25.44 -2.15 -7.19
CA ILE A 292 -24.33 -1.21 -6.97
C ILE A 292 -24.79 -0.17 -5.95
N ILE A 293 -23.95 0.14 -4.95
CA ILE A 293 -24.26 1.19 -3.97
C ILE A 293 -24.31 2.53 -4.71
N SER A 294 -25.42 3.26 -4.52
CA SER A 294 -25.78 4.43 -5.31
C SER A 294 -26.23 5.60 -4.44
N LEU A 295 -26.03 6.82 -4.95
CA LEU A 295 -26.55 8.07 -4.38
C LEU A 295 -27.88 8.48 -5.03
N GLY A 296 -28.33 7.75 -6.05
CA GLY A 296 -29.36 8.16 -7.00
C GLY A 296 -28.77 8.88 -8.22
N PRO A 297 -29.60 9.21 -9.22
CA PRO A 297 -29.16 9.80 -10.48
C PRO A 297 -28.55 11.20 -10.29
N SER A 298 -27.58 11.51 -11.16
CA SER A 298 -26.93 12.83 -11.21
C SER A 298 -27.93 13.96 -11.46
N TRP A 299 -27.57 15.18 -11.04
CA TRP A 299 -28.40 16.37 -11.16
C TRP A 299 -27.63 17.52 -11.81
N LYS A 300 -28.37 18.51 -12.32
CA LYS A 300 -27.82 19.74 -12.88
C LYS A 300 -28.34 20.94 -12.07
N PRO A 301 -27.52 21.98 -11.87
CA PRO A 301 -28.02 23.28 -11.44
C PRO A 301 -29.15 23.75 -12.35
N GLU A 302 -30.24 24.24 -11.77
CA GLU A 302 -31.39 24.75 -12.52
C GLU A 302 -31.30 26.29 -12.62
N ASP A 303 -30.83 26.78 -13.78
CA ASP A 303 -30.81 28.21 -14.08
C ASP A 303 -32.17 28.65 -14.65
N SER A 304 -33.14 28.81 -13.75
CA SER A 304 -34.49 29.25 -14.08
C SER A 304 -34.97 30.32 -13.09
N ARG A 305 -35.85 31.22 -13.53
CA ARG A 305 -36.45 32.24 -12.65
C ARG A 305 -37.10 31.60 -11.41
N ILE A 306 -37.69 30.42 -11.55
CA ILE A 306 -38.39 29.75 -10.45
C ILE A 306 -37.42 29.03 -9.51
N ALA A 307 -36.32 28.45 -10.02
CA ALA A 307 -35.26 27.91 -9.19
C ALA A 307 -34.51 29.00 -8.41
N GLY A 308 -34.16 30.11 -9.06
CA GLY A 308 -33.58 31.28 -8.39
C GLY A 308 -34.52 31.88 -7.33
N TRP A 309 -35.83 31.89 -7.58
CA TRP A 309 -36.82 32.24 -6.56
C TRP A 309 -36.83 31.25 -5.39
N MET A 310 -36.84 29.94 -5.64
CA MET A 310 -36.77 28.92 -4.57
C MET A 310 -35.47 29.01 -3.78
N ALA A 311 -34.34 29.28 -4.43
CA ALA A 311 -33.05 29.49 -3.80
C ALA A 311 -33.09 30.70 -2.86
N GLY A 312 -33.57 31.85 -3.34
CA GLY A 312 -33.74 33.05 -2.51
C GLY A 312 -34.72 32.86 -1.34
N VAL A 313 -35.78 32.08 -1.53
CA VAL A 313 -36.72 31.70 -0.45
C VAL A 313 -36.03 30.82 0.61
N LEU A 314 -35.20 29.86 0.18
CA LEU A 314 -34.40 29.04 1.08
C LEU A 314 -33.28 29.84 1.78
N ASP A 315 -32.69 30.81 1.12
CA ASP A 315 -31.68 31.69 1.71
C ASP A 315 -32.29 32.70 2.69
N ALA A 316 -33.51 33.18 2.47
CA ALA A 316 -34.23 34.02 3.44
C ALA A 316 -34.69 33.21 4.68
N ASP A 317 -35.57 32.22 4.47
CA ASP A 317 -36.36 31.59 5.55
C ASP A 317 -36.12 30.06 5.67
N GLY A 318 -35.22 29.51 4.86
CA GLY A 318 -34.92 28.08 4.81
C GLY A 318 -33.81 27.63 5.78
N HIS A 319 -33.74 26.31 5.97
CA HIS A 319 -32.73 25.67 6.81
C HIS A 319 -32.26 24.34 6.21
N ALA A 320 -30.96 24.06 6.36
CA ALA A 320 -30.34 22.80 5.97
C ALA A 320 -29.95 22.04 7.26
N PHE A 321 -30.52 20.86 7.49
CA PHE A 321 -30.31 20.08 8.71
C PHE A 321 -29.55 18.78 8.44
N ALA A 322 -28.53 18.51 9.26
CA ALA A 322 -27.75 17.29 9.25
C ALA A 322 -27.81 16.63 10.65
N GLY A 323 -28.65 15.60 10.83
CA GLY A 323 -28.83 14.96 12.14
C GLY A 323 -28.81 13.44 12.09
N GLY A 324 -27.86 12.83 12.82
CA GLY A 324 -27.57 11.39 12.74
C GLY A 324 -28.78 10.46 12.82
N ARG A 325 -29.53 10.44 13.95
CA ARG A 325 -30.71 9.56 14.11
C ARG A 325 -32.00 10.12 13.52
N HIS A 326 -32.04 11.41 13.16
CA HIS A 326 -33.26 12.10 12.72
C HIS A 326 -33.33 12.29 11.19
N GLY A 327 -32.25 11.94 10.48
CA GLY A 327 -32.09 12.17 9.05
C GLY A 327 -31.61 13.59 8.73
N SER A 328 -31.39 13.82 7.44
CA SER A 328 -31.07 15.13 6.88
C SER A 328 -32.23 15.59 6.00
N TRP A 329 -32.48 16.90 6.00
CA TRP A 329 -33.47 17.55 5.14
C TRP A 329 -33.05 18.98 4.80
N VAL A 330 -33.58 19.50 3.70
CA VAL A 330 -33.69 20.95 3.45
C VAL A 330 -35.13 21.34 3.77
N GLY A 331 -35.33 22.42 4.52
CA GLY A 331 -36.66 22.86 4.93
C GLY A 331 -36.89 24.35 4.74
N PHE A 332 -38.17 24.72 4.70
CA PHE A 332 -38.68 26.07 4.54
C PHE A 332 -39.89 26.24 5.45
N GLY A 333 -39.86 27.22 6.35
CA GLY A 333 -40.95 27.52 7.27
C GLY A 333 -41.59 28.86 6.93
N GLN A 334 -42.89 28.87 6.67
CA GLN A 334 -43.59 30.09 6.24
C GLN A 334 -45.01 30.16 6.79
N VAL A 335 -45.54 31.38 6.88
CA VAL A 335 -46.97 31.61 7.11
C VAL A 335 -47.78 31.11 5.92
N ASP A 336 -48.90 30.44 6.17
CA ASP A 336 -49.75 29.85 5.13
C ASP A 336 -50.25 30.92 4.13
N GLY A 337 -50.09 30.64 2.83
CA GLY A 337 -50.41 31.54 1.72
C GLY A 337 -49.53 31.34 0.47
N ALA A 338 -49.68 32.23 -0.52
CA ALA A 338 -49.19 32.02 -1.89
C ALA A 338 -47.69 31.65 -2.05
N VAL A 339 -46.81 32.09 -1.15
CA VAL A 339 -45.37 31.71 -1.17
C VAL A 339 -45.19 30.24 -0.78
N LEU A 340 -45.89 29.78 0.25
CA LEU A 340 -45.89 28.39 0.69
C LEU A 340 -46.53 27.49 -0.38
N ASP A 341 -47.66 27.91 -0.94
CA ASP A 341 -48.40 27.15 -1.96
C ASP A 341 -47.55 26.96 -3.23
N LEU A 342 -46.87 28.03 -3.68
CA LEU A 342 -45.94 27.95 -4.80
C LEU A 342 -44.76 27.03 -4.47
N PHE A 343 -44.12 27.17 -3.30
CA PHE A 343 -42.99 26.32 -2.92
C PHE A 343 -43.37 24.83 -2.87
N LEU A 344 -44.56 24.49 -2.35
CA LEU A 344 -45.08 23.13 -2.34
C LEU A 344 -45.36 22.60 -3.76
N ALA A 345 -46.01 23.40 -4.62
CA ALA A 345 -46.26 23.04 -6.02
C ALA A 345 -44.96 22.86 -6.82
N GLU A 346 -43.92 23.63 -6.53
CA GLU A 346 -42.59 23.49 -7.13
C GLU A 346 -41.82 22.26 -6.64
N CYS A 347 -42.01 21.85 -5.37
CA CYS A 347 -41.48 20.59 -4.85
C CYS A 347 -42.17 19.37 -5.49
N ASP A 348 -43.50 19.40 -5.58
CA ASP A 348 -44.31 18.35 -6.19
C ASP A 348 -43.96 18.15 -7.67
N ARG A 349 -43.86 19.26 -8.44
CA ARG A 349 -43.44 19.20 -9.86
C ARG A 349 -42.04 18.61 -10.06
N ARG A 350 -41.14 18.71 -9.08
CA ARG A 350 -39.80 18.10 -9.09
C ARG A 350 -39.77 16.68 -8.50
N GLY A 351 -40.92 16.13 -8.10
CA GLY A 351 -41.04 14.82 -7.47
C GLY A 351 -40.37 14.75 -6.09
N TRP A 352 -40.17 15.89 -5.42
CA TRP A 352 -39.49 15.94 -4.13
C TRP A 352 -40.45 15.55 -3.01
N THR A 353 -40.12 14.47 -2.29
CA THR A 353 -40.92 14.00 -1.15
C THR A 353 -40.90 15.04 -0.02
N THR A 354 -42.00 15.75 0.19
CA THR A 354 -42.11 16.71 1.30
C THR A 354 -42.83 16.12 2.52
N LYS A 355 -42.37 16.49 3.72
CA LYS A 355 -43.14 16.37 4.97
C LYS A 355 -43.60 17.76 5.38
N VAL A 356 -44.92 17.94 5.40
CA VAL A 356 -45.58 19.20 5.78
C VAL A 356 -45.96 19.15 7.25
N ILE A 357 -45.46 20.09 8.05
CA ILE A 357 -45.73 20.19 9.49
C ILE A 357 -46.47 21.51 9.74
N ARG A 358 -47.81 21.45 9.68
CA ARG A 358 -48.68 22.56 10.05
C ARG A 358 -48.63 22.79 11.56
N ARG A 359 -48.52 24.05 11.98
CA ARG A 359 -48.57 24.48 13.38
C ARG A 359 -49.78 25.39 13.54
N ASP A 360 -50.78 24.89 14.26
CA ASP A 360 -51.90 25.69 14.76
C ASP A 360 -51.37 26.71 15.77
N HIS A 361 -51.31 27.97 15.35
CA HIS A 361 -50.88 29.09 16.20
C HIS A 361 -52.05 29.78 16.90
N SER A 362 -53.31 29.43 16.59
CA SER A 362 -54.52 30.04 17.19
C SER A 362 -54.60 29.90 18.71
N LYS A 363 -53.86 28.94 19.29
CA LYS A 363 -53.82 28.63 20.72
C LYS A 363 -52.63 29.21 21.49
N ARG A 364 -51.73 29.97 20.83
CA ARG A 364 -50.57 30.59 21.50
C ARG A 364 -50.87 32.03 21.92
N SER A 365 -51.38 32.18 23.14
CA SER A 365 -51.84 33.47 23.72
C SER A 365 -50.78 34.57 23.91
N SER A 366 -49.49 34.29 23.68
CA SER A 366 -48.38 35.22 23.97
C SER A 366 -47.67 35.81 22.74
N LEU A 367 -48.01 35.42 21.50
CA LEU A 367 -47.35 35.87 20.28
C LEU A 367 -48.33 36.47 19.27
N ALA A 368 -48.39 37.81 19.28
CA ALA A 368 -49.12 38.70 18.37
C ALA A 368 -50.66 38.73 18.49
N LYS A 369 -51.24 39.91 18.20
CA LYS A 369 -52.68 40.20 18.27
C LYS A 369 -53.54 39.50 17.20
N ASN A 370 -52.90 38.83 16.24
CA ASN A 370 -53.53 38.05 15.17
C ASN A 370 -52.60 36.88 14.82
N PRO A 371 -52.70 35.72 15.50
CA PRO A 371 -51.91 34.54 15.13
C PRO A 371 -52.31 34.07 13.73
N LYS A 372 -51.32 33.82 12.88
CA LYS A 372 -51.50 33.18 11.56
C LYS A 372 -50.94 31.77 11.61
N ASP A 373 -51.57 30.85 10.88
CA ASP A 373 -51.05 29.49 10.75
C ASP A 373 -49.70 29.49 10.04
N PHE A 374 -48.84 28.58 10.48
CA PHE A 374 -47.46 28.48 10.03
C PHE A 374 -47.13 27.03 9.70
N THR A 375 -46.51 26.83 8.54
CA THR A 375 -46.18 25.50 8.02
C THR A 375 -44.67 25.37 7.80
N ASP A 376 -44.10 24.32 8.40
CA ASP A 376 -42.72 23.88 8.21
C ASP A 376 -42.70 22.75 7.18
N VAL A 377 -42.25 23.04 5.96
CA VAL A 377 -42.08 22.08 4.86
C VAL A 377 -40.66 21.55 4.90
N ARG A 378 -40.50 20.22 4.91
CA ARG A 378 -39.19 19.55 4.87
C ARG A 378 -39.10 18.65 3.66
N ILE A 379 -38.15 18.92 2.78
CA ILE A 379 -37.81 18.04 1.66
C ILE A 379 -37.01 16.87 2.22
N ASN A 380 -37.65 15.71 2.22
CA ASN A 380 -37.14 14.42 2.68
C ASN A 380 -36.58 13.60 1.50
N GLY A 381 -36.23 12.34 1.78
CA GLY A 381 -35.49 11.45 0.87
C GLY A 381 -34.09 11.12 1.40
N GLY A 382 -33.70 11.73 2.52
CA GLY A 382 -32.43 11.48 3.21
C GLY A 382 -31.31 12.42 2.78
N MET A 383 -30.09 12.03 3.12
CA MET A 383 -28.87 12.84 2.97
C MET A 383 -28.64 13.28 1.52
N TRP A 384 -28.56 12.32 0.59
CA TRP A 384 -28.26 12.64 -0.81
C TRP A 384 -29.43 13.32 -1.55
N ALA A 385 -30.68 13.09 -1.15
CA ALA A 385 -31.81 13.90 -1.62
C ALA A 385 -31.69 15.37 -1.18
N SER A 386 -31.24 15.62 0.06
CA SER A 386 -30.97 16.97 0.57
C SER A 386 -29.83 17.64 -0.20
N CYS A 387 -28.73 16.91 -0.44
CA CYS A 387 -27.63 17.38 -1.28
C CYS A 387 -28.08 17.66 -2.73
N ARG A 388 -28.97 16.84 -3.30
CA ARG A 388 -29.56 17.07 -4.63
C ARG A 388 -30.37 18.37 -4.69
N VAL A 389 -31.16 18.70 -3.66
CA VAL A 389 -31.85 19.99 -3.58
C VAL A 389 -30.85 21.15 -3.58
N LEU A 390 -29.82 21.09 -2.73
CA LEU A 390 -28.80 22.15 -2.64
C LEU A 390 -27.97 22.29 -3.92
N GLY A 391 -27.60 21.17 -4.56
CA GLY A 391 -26.87 21.17 -5.83
C GLY A 391 -27.71 21.56 -7.04
N THR A 392 -29.03 21.39 -6.99
CA THR A 392 -29.97 21.82 -8.05
C THR A 392 -30.30 23.31 -7.93
N LEU A 393 -30.70 23.78 -6.73
CA LEU A 393 -31.13 25.16 -6.51
C LEU A 393 -29.98 26.14 -6.25
N ARG A 394 -28.82 25.66 -5.81
CA ARG A 394 -27.62 26.46 -5.50
C ARG A 394 -27.85 27.67 -4.56
N PRO A 395 -28.63 27.56 -3.46
CA PRO A 395 -28.83 28.65 -2.49
C PRO A 395 -27.50 29.08 -1.82
N GLU A 396 -27.19 30.37 -1.83
CA GLU A 396 -25.89 30.93 -1.44
C GLU A 396 -25.54 30.69 0.03
N ARG A 397 -26.52 30.79 0.93
CA ARG A 397 -26.33 30.62 2.39
C ARG A 397 -26.32 29.14 2.78
N LEU A 398 -27.12 28.31 2.12
CA LEU A 398 -27.29 26.90 2.50
C LEU A 398 -26.31 25.94 1.79
N LEU A 399 -25.77 26.29 0.63
CA LEU A 399 -24.82 25.44 -0.09
C LEU A 399 -23.49 25.21 0.66
N PRO A 400 -22.84 26.22 1.28
CA PRO A 400 -21.56 26.01 1.99
C PRO A 400 -21.65 25.06 3.20
N VAL A 401 -22.84 24.91 3.80
CA VAL A 401 -23.05 23.97 4.92
C VAL A 401 -23.38 22.56 4.46
N ALA A 402 -23.55 22.31 3.15
CA ALA A 402 -23.91 21.00 2.62
C ALA A 402 -22.88 19.90 2.91
N ALA A 403 -21.59 20.26 3.01
CA ALA A 403 -20.52 19.33 3.42
C ALA A 403 -20.82 18.68 4.80
N ARG A 404 -21.44 19.42 5.72
CA ARG A 404 -21.83 18.90 7.06
C ARG A 404 -22.89 17.80 7.00
N MET A 405 -23.59 17.63 5.87
CA MET A 405 -24.53 16.54 5.68
C MET A 405 -23.83 15.23 5.38
N TRP A 406 -22.82 15.26 4.50
CA TRP A 406 -22.24 14.05 3.90
C TRP A 406 -20.85 13.69 4.43
N GLU A 407 -20.02 14.66 4.79
CA GLU A 407 -18.64 14.41 5.23
C GLU A 407 -18.62 13.68 6.59
N GLY A 408 -17.94 12.54 6.64
CA GLY A 408 -17.95 11.61 7.78
C GLY A 408 -19.21 10.73 7.89
N ALA A 409 -20.22 10.89 7.03
CA ALA A 409 -21.41 10.03 7.04
C ALA A 409 -21.08 8.61 6.55
N ALA A 410 -21.78 7.60 7.06
CA ALA A 410 -21.43 6.20 6.83
C ALA A 410 -21.86 5.67 5.45
N VAL A 411 -20.95 4.93 4.80
CA VAL A 411 -21.18 4.10 3.62
C VAL A 411 -21.35 2.65 4.08
N GLY A 412 -22.51 2.03 3.82
CA GLY A 412 -22.76 0.67 4.28
C GLY A 412 -24.22 0.20 4.20
N LYS A 413 -24.76 -0.25 5.34
CA LYS A 413 -26.06 -0.95 5.42
C LYS A 413 -27.26 -0.08 5.00
N THR A 414 -27.23 1.21 5.29
CA THR A 414 -28.33 2.17 5.07
C THR A 414 -28.10 3.06 3.85
N THR A 415 -26.99 2.89 3.14
CA THR A 415 -26.75 3.58 1.87
C THR A 415 -27.62 2.94 0.78
N PRO A 416 -28.32 3.72 -0.06
CA PRO A 416 -29.10 3.18 -1.16
C PRO A 416 -28.24 2.35 -2.15
N ASP A 417 -28.92 1.56 -2.97
CA ASP A 417 -28.32 0.80 -4.05
C ASP A 417 -29.30 0.70 -5.23
N THR A 418 -28.75 0.54 -6.43
CA THR A 418 -29.48 0.42 -7.69
C THR A 418 -29.32 -0.98 -8.25
N ALA A 419 -30.36 -1.52 -8.90
CA ALA A 419 -30.25 -2.82 -9.56
C ALA A 419 -29.43 -2.67 -10.84
N VAL A 420 -28.50 -3.58 -11.10
CA VAL A 420 -27.97 -3.76 -12.45
C VAL A 420 -29.08 -4.41 -13.28
N VAL A 421 -29.46 -3.75 -14.38
CA VAL A 421 -30.52 -4.23 -15.30
C VAL A 421 -29.90 -4.93 -16.50
N ARG A 422 -28.80 -4.39 -17.02
CA ARG A 422 -28.10 -4.92 -18.20
C ARG A 422 -26.62 -4.55 -18.16
N VAL A 423 -25.78 -5.44 -18.65
CA VAL A 423 -24.34 -5.24 -18.81
C VAL A 423 -24.04 -5.55 -20.27
N GLU A 424 -23.70 -4.51 -21.05
CA GLU A 424 -23.52 -4.61 -22.50
C GLU A 424 -22.07 -4.35 -22.85
N HIS A 425 -21.43 -5.28 -23.56
CA HIS A 425 -20.11 -5.04 -24.12
C HIS A 425 -20.20 -4.02 -25.27
N LEU A 426 -19.47 -2.92 -25.19
CA LEU A 426 -19.47 -1.85 -26.20
C LEU A 426 -18.22 -1.85 -27.10
N GLY A 427 -17.31 -2.82 -26.91
CA GLY A 427 -15.98 -2.74 -27.50
C GLY A 427 -15.20 -1.53 -26.98
N VAL A 428 -14.29 -1.01 -27.80
CA VAL A 428 -13.39 0.10 -27.45
C VAL A 428 -14.14 1.43 -27.44
N GLN A 429 -14.11 2.13 -26.30
CA GLN A 429 -14.69 3.45 -26.04
C GLN A 429 -13.62 4.37 -25.44
N PRO A 430 -13.69 5.71 -25.57
CA PRO A 430 -12.78 6.58 -24.84
C PRO A 430 -13.02 6.47 -23.32
N ILE A 431 -12.02 6.86 -22.54
CA ILE A 431 -12.05 6.89 -21.06
C ILE A 431 -11.22 8.04 -20.49
N ALA A 432 -11.61 8.51 -19.31
CA ALA A 432 -10.86 9.42 -18.47
C ALA A 432 -10.12 8.62 -17.39
N SER A 433 -8.78 8.64 -17.42
CA SER A 433 -7.91 7.98 -16.43
C SER A 433 -7.83 8.75 -15.12
N LEU A 434 -8.99 8.96 -14.50
CA LEU A 434 -9.16 9.66 -13.24
C LEU A 434 -8.52 8.89 -12.08
N THR A 435 -7.80 9.60 -11.21
CA THR A 435 -7.26 9.08 -9.96
C THR A 435 -7.50 10.09 -8.84
N THR A 436 -7.84 9.58 -7.66
CA THR A 436 -8.01 10.35 -6.42
C THR A 436 -7.01 9.89 -5.37
N ASP A 437 -6.65 10.79 -4.45
CA ASP A 437 -5.86 10.53 -3.23
C ASP A 437 -6.49 9.53 -2.24
N THR A 438 -7.78 9.25 -2.41
CA THR A 438 -8.62 8.41 -1.55
C THR A 438 -9.01 7.09 -2.21
N SER A 439 -8.41 6.77 -3.36
CA SER A 439 -8.65 5.57 -4.19
C SER A 439 -10.09 5.38 -4.70
N THR A 440 -11.03 6.27 -4.36
CA THR A 440 -12.46 6.14 -4.64
C THR A 440 -13.06 7.44 -5.16
N TYR A 441 -14.22 7.34 -5.81
CA TYR A 441 -15.06 8.48 -6.22
C TYR A 441 -16.50 8.02 -6.51
N ILE A 442 -17.37 8.95 -6.88
CA ILE A 442 -18.75 8.68 -7.29
C ILE A 442 -18.90 8.94 -8.79
N ALA A 443 -19.24 7.92 -9.57
CA ALA A 443 -19.44 7.98 -11.02
C ALA A 443 -20.92 7.75 -11.39
N ASP A 444 -21.58 8.79 -11.90
CA ASP A 444 -23.02 8.85 -12.20
C ASP A 444 -23.92 8.28 -11.08
N GLY A 445 -23.64 8.71 -9.84
CA GLY A 445 -24.33 8.23 -8.64
C GLY A 445 -23.72 6.96 -8.02
N LEU A 446 -22.93 6.19 -8.75
CA LEU A 446 -22.43 4.88 -8.33
C LEU A 446 -21.08 4.98 -7.62
N LEU A 447 -20.88 4.19 -6.55
CA LEU A 447 -19.62 4.15 -5.80
C LEU A 447 -18.59 3.22 -6.48
N CYS A 448 -17.40 3.75 -6.77
CA CYS A 448 -16.34 3.04 -7.51
C CYS A 448 -14.91 3.31 -6.99
N HIS A 449 -13.91 2.62 -7.56
CA HIS A 449 -12.52 2.57 -7.08
C HIS A 449 -11.45 2.53 -8.20
N ASN A 450 -10.19 2.78 -7.84
CA ASN A 450 -8.99 2.78 -8.69
C ASN A 450 -8.17 1.47 -8.55
N THR A 451 -8.40 0.45 -9.39
CA THR A 451 -7.67 -0.84 -9.40
C THR A 451 -6.17 -0.73 -9.83
N HIS A 452 -5.26 -1.68 -9.60
CA HIS A 452 -5.32 -3.13 -9.29
C HIS A 452 -4.14 -3.59 -8.36
N GLY A 453 -3.93 -4.91 -8.16
CA GLY A 453 -2.94 -5.53 -7.25
C GLY A 453 -1.44 -5.30 -7.55
N ASP A 454 -0.54 -5.70 -6.65
CA ASP A 454 0.82 -5.16 -6.58
C ASP A 454 1.82 -6.11 -5.89
N PRO A 455 3.05 -6.35 -6.41
CA PRO A 455 4.08 -7.15 -5.74
C PRO A 455 4.91 -6.40 -4.67
N GLY A 456 4.72 -5.09 -4.48
CA GLY A 456 5.49 -4.28 -3.52
C GLY A 456 6.98 -4.13 -3.87
N ALA A 457 7.84 -4.02 -2.86
CA ALA A 457 9.28 -3.79 -3.02
C ALA A 457 10.01 -5.09 -3.39
N PHE A 458 9.58 -5.71 -4.49
CA PHE A 458 10.06 -6.99 -4.96
C PHE A 458 11.56 -6.90 -5.33
N PRO A 459 12.45 -7.81 -4.86
CA PRO A 459 13.91 -7.70 -4.97
C PRO A 459 14.42 -8.07 -6.37
N MET A 460 13.92 -7.39 -7.40
CA MET A 460 14.19 -7.68 -8.80
C MET A 460 15.68 -7.54 -9.15
N THR A 461 16.40 -6.58 -8.55
CA THR A 461 17.84 -6.43 -8.74
C THR A 461 18.61 -7.70 -8.36
N ALA A 462 18.38 -8.25 -7.17
CA ALA A 462 19.03 -9.47 -6.70
C ALA A 462 18.67 -10.71 -7.54
N ILE A 463 17.38 -10.82 -7.93
CA ILE A 463 16.90 -11.90 -8.81
C ILE A 463 17.62 -11.85 -10.17
N LEU A 464 17.73 -10.68 -10.79
CA LEU A 464 18.33 -10.52 -12.11
C LEU A 464 19.85 -10.66 -12.09
N ALA A 465 20.53 -10.15 -11.05
CA ALA A 465 21.96 -10.35 -10.87
C ALA A 465 22.30 -11.84 -10.82
N ARG A 466 21.63 -12.57 -9.92
CA ARG A 466 21.80 -14.03 -9.79
C ARG A 466 21.42 -14.79 -11.06
N ALA A 467 20.41 -14.33 -11.82
CA ALA A 467 20.01 -14.95 -13.08
C ALA A 467 21.11 -14.86 -14.16
N LYS A 468 21.82 -13.74 -14.24
CA LYS A 468 22.98 -13.57 -15.14
C LYS A 468 24.19 -14.42 -14.70
N GLY A 469 24.22 -14.87 -13.45
CA GLY A 469 25.41 -15.48 -12.85
C GLY A 469 26.42 -14.45 -12.34
N GLU A 470 25.99 -13.19 -12.16
CA GLU A 470 26.67 -12.29 -11.24
C GLU A 470 26.58 -12.96 -9.85
N ALA A 471 27.69 -12.99 -9.10
CA ALA A 471 27.61 -13.41 -7.70
C ALA A 471 26.56 -12.54 -7.01
N PRO A 472 25.78 -13.07 -6.04
CA PRO A 472 24.96 -12.18 -5.23
C PRO A 472 25.86 -11.07 -4.70
N GLU A 473 25.42 -9.82 -4.84
CA GLU A 473 25.66 -8.89 -3.74
C GLU A 473 24.95 -9.54 -2.57
N GLU A 474 25.71 -10.29 -1.78
CA GLU A 474 25.38 -10.42 -0.37
C GLU A 474 25.18 -8.99 0.14
N ASP A 475 24.19 -8.77 0.99
CA ASP A 475 24.33 -7.74 2.01
C ASP A 475 25.51 -8.18 2.90
N ASP A 476 26.74 -8.11 2.40
CA ASP A 476 27.96 -8.06 3.20
C ASP A 476 27.72 -6.85 4.09
N PRO A 477 27.48 -7.04 5.41
CA PRO A 477 26.94 -6.00 6.25
C PRO A 477 28.05 -4.99 6.49
N MET A 478 28.17 -4.05 5.55
CA MET A 478 29.37 -3.27 5.26
C MET A 478 30.04 -2.80 6.54
N PRO A 479 31.31 -3.18 6.77
CA PRO A 479 31.94 -3.08 8.08
C PRO A 479 31.77 -1.69 8.66
N ARG A 480 31.16 -1.63 9.84
CA ARG A 480 30.94 -0.40 10.57
C ARG A 480 32.18 -0.07 11.38
N TYR A 481 32.62 1.18 11.32
CA TYR A 481 33.88 1.58 11.93
C TYR A 481 33.64 2.02 13.38
N THR A 482 34.43 1.46 14.28
CA THR A 482 34.41 1.73 15.72
C THR A 482 35.80 2.17 16.17
N SER A 483 35.85 3.30 16.89
CA SER A 483 37.06 4.00 17.31
C SER A 483 36.88 4.48 18.76
N LEU A 484 37.54 3.79 19.69
CA LEU A 484 37.35 3.96 21.14
C LEU A 484 38.68 4.26 21.83
N GLY A 485 38.64 5.09 22.88
CA GLY A 485 39.81 5.57 23.59
C GLY A 485 39.69 5.44 25.11
N MET A 486 40.69 4.83 25.73
CA MET A 486 41.03 5.08 27.13
C MET A 486 41.98 6.28 27.13
N THR A 487 41.47 7.45 27.50
CA THR A 487 42.23 8.72 27.55
C THR A 487 42.63 9.11 28.98
N LYS A 488 41.97 8.53 29.99
CA LYS A 488 42.35 8.65 31.40
C LYS A 488 43.34 7.53 31.76
N PRO A 489 44.51 7.84 32.33
CA PRO A 489 45.47 6.81 32.73
C PRO A 489 44.89 5.81 33.73
N MET A 490 45.27 4.54 33.59
CA MET A 490 44.82 3.44 34.42
C MET A 490 46.02 2.73 35.08
N THR A 491 46.07 2.73 36.41
CA THR A 491 47.02 1.89 37.16
C THR A 491 46.60 0.41 37.09
N VAL A 492 47.56 -0.47 36.82
CA VAL A 492 47.44 -1.94 36.86
C VAL A 492 48.38 -2.46 37.95
N GLN A 493 47.92 -3.39 38.76
CA GLN A 493 48.75 -4.02 39.80
C GLN A 493 49.48 -5.24 39.22
N PRO A 494 50.69 -5.58 39.72
CA PRO A 494 51.39 -6.81 39.33
C PRO A 494 50.48 -8.04 39.41
N ASP A 495 50.73 -9.02 38.53
CA ASP A 495 50.06 -10.34 38.49
C ASP A 495 48.52 -10.30 38.36
N THR A 496 47.93 -9.12 38.08
CA THR A 496 46.49 -8.90 38.17
C THR A 496 45.88 -8.52 36.82
N TRP A 497 44.98 -9.37 36.31
CA TRP A 497 44.17 -9.08 35.13
C TRP A 497 43.13 -7.98 35.41
N LYS A 498 43.24 -6.87 34.69
CA LYS A 498 42.32 -5.73 34.72
C LYS A 498 41.69 -5.50 33.36
N THR A 499 40.41 -5.17 33.30
CA THR A 499 39.75 -4.83 32.03
C THR A 499 40.10 -3.40 31.62
N ILE A 500 40.41 -3.18 30.34
CA ILE A 500 40.55 -1.85 29.77
C ILE A 500 39.15 -1.27 29.56
N ALA A 501 38.91 -0.06 30.06
CA ALA A 501 37.66 0.67 29.83
C ALA A 501 37.95 1.90 28.95
N PHE A 502 37.20 2.05 27.87
CA PHE A 502 37.27 3.19 26.97
C PHE A 502 36.36 4.32 27.50
N ASP A 503 36.97 5.37 28.06
CA ASP A 503 36.25 6.54 28.57
C ASP A 503 35.80 7.52 27.48
N THR A 504 36.27 7.35 26.25
CA THR A 504 36.03 8.23 25.10
C THR A 504 35.62 7.43 23.88
N GLU A 505 34.52 7.83 23.25
CA GLU A 505 34.04 7.29 21.98
C GLU A 505 34.26 8.33 20.88
N TRP A 506 35.13 8.03 19.92
CA TRP A 506 35.34 8.89 18.75
C TRP A 506 34.38 8.54 17.61
N ARG A 507 34.01 7.26 17.51
CA ARG A 507 32.99 6.75 16.59
C ARG A 507 32.54 5.36 17.04
N ASP A 508 31.23 5.11 17.09
CA ASP A 508 30.68 3.77 17.20
C ASP A 508 29.40 3.64 16.35
N ASP A 509 29.60 3.34 15.06
CA ASP A 509 28.53 3.31 14.07
C ASP A 509 27.43 2.27 14.38
N LEU A 510 27.71 1.25 15.20
CA LEU A 510 26.75 0.20 15.61
C LEU A 510 26.14 0.41 17.00
N LYS A 511 26.65 1.35 17.81
CA LYS A 511 26.21 1.56 19.21
C LYS A 511 26.30 0.28 20.05
N GLN A 512 27.42 -0.44 19.93
CA GLN A 512 27.73 -1.64 20.72
C GLN A 512 28.60 -1.34 21.95
N HIS A 513 29.22 -0.17 21.99
CA HIS A 513 29.85 0.41 23.17
C HIS A 513 28.77 0.89 24.17
N TYR A 514 29.18 1.27 25.39
CA TYR A 514 28.35 1.86 26.48
C TYR A 514 27.56 0.93 27.43
N GLU A 515 27.77 -0.40 27.45
CA GLU A 515 27.17 -1.25 28.51
C GLU A 515 27.91 -1.12 29.87
N ASP A 516 29.22 -0.88 29.83
CA ASP A 516 30.11 -0.71 31.00
C ASP A 516 31.40 0.10 30.67
N GLY A 517 31.50 0.63 29.45
CA GLY A 517 32.73 1.22 28.88
C GLY A 517 33.84 0.19 28.59
N GLN A 518 33.68 -1.09 28.91
CA GLN A 518 34.68 -2.14 28.69
C GLN A 518 34.45 -2.88 27.37
N THR A 519 33.17 -3.07 27.03
CA THR A 519 32.72 -3.78 25.82
C THR A 519 32.96 -2.94 24.56
N PHE A 520 33.59 -3.52 23.55
CA PHE A 520 33.74 -2.87 22.23
C PHE A 520 32.88 -3.48 21.11
N ALA A 521 32.43 -4.73 21.28
CA ALA A 521 31.54 -5.39 20.31
C ALA A 521 30.65 -6.45 20.97
N LYS A 522 29.49 -6.69 20.35
CA LYS A 522 28.46 -7.65 20.75
C LYS A 522 27.85 -8.27 19.50
N GLY A 523 27.70 -9.60 19.47
CA GLY A 523 27.07 -10.29 18.34
C GLY A 523 27.63 -9.87 16.97
N ALA A 524 28.95 -9.94 16.78
CA ALA A 524 29.62 -9.41 15.60
C ALA A 524 30.89 -10.18 15.22
N HIS A 525 31.24 -10.20 13.94
CA HIS A 525 32.64 -10.35 13.53
C HIS A 525 33.38 -9.04 13.77
N TYR A 526 34.64 -9.11 14.19
CA TYR A 526 35.47 -7.93 14.42
C TYR A 526 36.86 -8.12 13.80
N ASN A 527 37.39 -7.05 13.20
CA ASN A 527 38.75 -6.96 12.70
C ASN A 527 39.30 -5.56 12.99
N GLY A 528 40.36 -5.47 13.80
CA GLY A 528 40.93 -4.20 14.22
C GLY A 528 42.23 -4.34 14.97
N VAL A 529 42.64 -3.25 15.62
CA VAL A 529 43.88 -3.16 16.38
C VAL A 529 43.67 -2.26 17.60
N LEU A 530 44.18 -2.71 18.76
CA LEU A 530 44.28 -1.93 19.98
C LEU A 530 45.72 -1.40 20.10
N TYR A 531 45.90 -0.09 19.97
CA TYR A 531 47.15 0.57 20.34
C TYR A 531 47.20 0.77 21.85
N VAL A 532 48.37 0.57 22.46
CA VAL A 532 48.61 0.78 23.89
C VAL A 532 49.88 1.58 24.12
N TYR A 533 49.87 2.42 25.16
CA TYR A 533 51.02 3.21 25.56
C TYR A 533 51.18 3.25 27.09
N THR A 534 52.40 2.97 27.55
CA THR A 534 52.86 3.12 28.93
C THR A 534 54.29 3.63 28.94
N ASP A 535 54.64 4.41 29.96
CA ASP A 535 55.99 4.93 30.27
C ASP A 535 56.63 4.23 31.47
N ASP A 536 55.83 3.53 32.30
CA ASP A 536 56.26 2.92 33.56
C ASP A 536 56.50 1.38 33.43
N LEU A 537 56.81 0.84 32.23
CA LEU A 537 57.12 -0.59 32.03
C LEU A 537 58.63 -0.77 31.83
N ASP A 538 59.29 -1.34 32.83
CA ASP A 538 60.74 -1.50 32.87
C ASP A 538 61.28 -2.43 31.75
N ARG A 539 62.54 -2.21 31.36
CA ARG A 539 63.13 -2.91 30.22
C ARG A 539 63.39 -4.38 30.55
N GLY A 540 62.53 -5.25 30.00
CA GLY A 540 62.57 -6.70 30.20
C GLY A 540 61.30 -7.22 30.87
N ASP A 541 60.53 -6.34 31.52
CA ASP A 541 59.25 -6.68 32.13
C ASP A 541 58.19 -6.89 31.05
N GLU A 542 57.21 -7.74 31.38
CA GLU A 542 56.20 -8.22 30.46
C GLU A 542 54.83 -7.61 30.74
N LEU A 543 54.19 -7.14 29.66
CA LEU A 543 52.80 -6.70 29.63
C LEU A 543 51.99 -7.65 28.74
N GLN A 544 51.04 -8.37 29.33
CA GLN A 544 50.13 -9.26 28.61
C GLN A 544 48.79 -8.60 28.35
N ILE A 545 48.30 -8.68 27.11
CA ILE A 545 46.98 -8.17 26.71
C ILE A 545 46.21 -9.28 25.99
N ARG A 546 44.95 -9.50 26.38
CA ARG A 546 44.09 -10.52 25.76
C ARG A 546 42.67 -10.03 25.52
N LEU A 547 41.99 -10.69 24.58
CA LEU A 547 40.54 -10.61 24.45
C LEU A 547 39.86 -11.53 25.48
N VAL A 548 38.70 -11.11 26.00
CA VAL A 548 37.79 -11.97 26.76
C VAL A 548 36.35 -11.74 26.30
N GLU A 549 35.54 -12.79 26.33
CA GLU A 549 34.10 -12.74 26.08
C GLU A 549 33.32 -12.97 27.37
N ASP A 550 32.35 -12.11 27.65
CA ASP A 550 31.36 -12.31 28.71
C ASP A 550 30.03 -12.81 28.12
N SER A 551 29.31 -13.64 28.88
CA SER A 551 27.89 -13.93 28.65
C SER A 551 27.05 -12.73 29.06
N ILE A 552 26.17 -12.26 28.18
CA ILE A 552 25.28 -11.13 28.46
C ILE A 552 24.21 -11.52 29.48
N ALA A 553 23.71 -12.75 29.41
CA ALA A 553 22.70 -13.25 30.34
C ALA A 553 23.24 -13.52 31.75
N GLU A 554 24.51 -13.92 31.87
CA GLU A 554 25.12 -14.30 33.16
C GLU A 554 26.06 -13.23 33.74
N GLY A 555 26.40 -12.18 32.98
CA GLY A 555 27.26 -11.07 33.44
C GLY A 555 28.70 -11.47 33.78
N ARG A 556 29.17 -12.65 33.34
CA ARG A 556 30.49 -13.20 33.68
C ARG A 556 31.28 -13.59 32.43
N THR A 557 32.60 -13.62 32.57
CA THR A 557 33.50 -14.14 31.54
C THR A 557 33.23 -15.64 31.30
N VAL A 558 33.06 -15.99 30.03
CA VAL A 558 32.85 -17.37 29.55
C VAL A 558 34.01 -17.87 28.69
N LYS A 559 34.86 -16.97 28.19
CA LYS A 559 36.05 -17.33 27.41
C LYS A 559 37.13 -16.26 27.55
N ALA A 560 38.37 -16.70 27.75
CA ALA A 560 39.55 -15.87 27.63
C ALA A 560 40.41 -16.41 26.47
N PHE A 561 40.94 -15.52 25.64
CA PHE A 561 41.85 -15.88 24.55
C PHE A 561 43.31 -15.87 25.05
N PRO A 562 44.24 -16.53 24.33
CA PRO A 562 45.67 -16.40 24.60
C PRO A 562 46.10 -14.92 24.60
N PRO A 563 47.03 -14.52 25.49
CA PRO A 563 47.56 -13.17 25.52
C PRO A 563 48.52 -12.91 24.35
N THR A 564 48.64 -11.62 23.99
CA THR A 564 49.79 -11.07 23.28
C THR A 564 50.74 -10.49 24.32
N GLU A 565 52.00 -10.90 24.25
CA GLU A 565 53.08 -10.49 25.15
C GLU A 565 53.79 -9.26 24.58
N VAL A 566 54.03 -8.24 25.42
CA VAL A 566 54.68 -6.99 25.05
C VAL A 566 55.79 -6.71 26.06
N ILE A 567 57.03 -6.58 25.58
CA ILE A 567 58.21 -6.37 26.45
C ILE A 567 58.52 -4.88 26.59
N GLY A 568 58.84 -4.44 27.81
CA GLY A 568 59.22 -3.07 28.11
C GLY A 568 60.47 -2.59 27.36
N SER A 569 60.42 -1.32 26.94
CA SER A 569 61.52 -0.62 26.26
C SER A 569 62.25 0.33 27.21
N SER A 570 63.43 0.85 26.84
CA SER A 570 64.20 1.79 27.67
C SER A 570 63.65 3.23 27.65
N GLY A 571 62.33 3.39 27.58
CA GLY A 571 61.61 4.64 27.43
C GLY A 571 60.10 4.37 27.37
N GLY A 572 59.34 5.19 26.67
CA GLY A 572 57.92 4.92 26.44
C GLY A 572 57.70 3.66 25.62
N THR A 573 56.98 2.67 26.17
CA THR A 573 56.59 1.45 25.47
C THR A 573 55.28 1.67 24.73
N TYR A 574 55.38 1.67 23.39
CA TYR A 574 54.25 1.77 22.46
C TYR A 574 54.07 0.41 21.77
N SER A 575 52.87 -0.15 21.82
CA SER A 575 52.58 -1.44 21.20
C SER A 575 51.19 -1.46 20.56
N TYR A 576 50.93 -2.51 19.77
CA TYR A 576 49.66 -2.73 19.11
C TYR A 576 49.28 -4.21 19.20
N VAL A 577 48.01 -4.48 19.53
CA VAL A 577 47.47 -5.83 19.72
C VAL A 577 46.37 -6.07 18.69
N PRO A 578 46.50 -7.09 17.81
CA PRO A 578 45.49 -7.38 16.80
C PRO A 578 44.21 -7.90 17.45
N ALA A 579 43.07 -7.47 16.91
CA ALA A 579 41.74 -7.79 17.42
C ALA A 579 40.92 -8.40 16.29
N VAL A 580 41.02 -9.72 16.11
CA VAL A 580 40.35 -10.45 15.02
C VAL A 580 39.57 -11.63 15.60
N GLY A 581 38.29 -11.76 15.25
CA GLY A 581 37.46 -12.87 15.72
C GLY A 581 35.97 -12.66 15.52
N VAL A 582 35.18 -13.46 16.23
CA VAL A 582 33.71 -13.45 16.19
C VAL A 582 33.18 -13.63 17.61
N VAL A 583 32.34 -12.70 18.06
CA VAL A 583 31.62 -12.78 19.33
C VAL A 583 30.15 -13.11 19.06
N GLY A 584 29.63 -14.19 19.66
CA GLY A 584 28.26 -14.65 19.42
C GLY A 584 27.17 -13.66 19.88
N LYS A 585 25.93 -13.81 19.37
CA LYS A 585 24.82 -12.87 19.62
C LYS A 585 24.52 -12.60 21.10
N ASP A 586 24.67 -13.62 21.95
CA ASP A 586 24.43 -13.56 23.40
C ASP A 586 25.71 -13.25 24.22
N ARG A 587 26.79 -12.84 23.55
CA ARG A 587 28.09 -12.52 24.14
C ARG A 587 28.55 -11.12 23.76
N ARG A 588 29.43 -10.57 24.60
CA ARG A 588 30.12 -9.30 24.40
C ARG A 588 31.63 -9.47 24.59
N VAL A 589 32.45 -8.72 23.87
CA VAL A 589 33.92 -8.86 23.87
C VAL A 589 34.61 -7.57 24.34
N LYS A 590 35.67 -7.75 25.14
CA LYS A 590 36.47 -6.69 25.77
C LYS A 590 37.94 -7.08 25.89
N PHE A 591 38.80 -6.12 26.22
CA PHE A 591 40.23 -6.38 26.45
C PHE A 591 40.57 -6.43 27.94
N GLN A 592 41.43 -7.36 28.31
CA GLN A 592 42.09 -7.37 29.62
C GLN A 592 43.60 -7.21 29.45
N ILE A 593 44.22 -6.63 30.48
CA ILE A 593 45.65 -6.35 30.58
C ILE A 593 46.17 -6.82 31.96
N ALA A 594 47.36 -7.39 31.98
CA ALA A 594 48.12 -7.75 33.17
C ALA A 594 49.60 -7.45 32.92
N HIS A 595 50.39 -7.23 33.96
CA HIS A 595 51.83 -7.07 33.84
C HIS A 595 52.57 -7.81 34.94
N TYR A 596 53.84 -8.12 34.68
CA TYR A 596 54.67 -9.03 35.45
C TYR A 596 55.99 -8.34 35.86
N GLY A 597 55.86 -7.13 36.43
CA GLY A 597 56.96 -6.32 36.96
C GLY A 597 56.83 -6.05 38.46
N ASP A 598 57.90 -5.52 39.08
CA ASP A 598 58.04 -5.39 40.55
C ASP A 598 57.09 -4.34 41.20
N GLY A 599 56.45 -3.46 40.42
CA GLY A 599 55.64 -2.36 40.94
C GLY A 599 54.46 -1.95 40.05
N PRO A 600 53.51 -1.12 40.54
CA PRO A 600 52.30 -0.81 39.79
C PRO A 600 52.57 -0.05 38.48
N LEU A 601 52.01 -0.55 37.37
CA LEU A 601 52.16 0.00 36.03
C LEU A 601 51.08 1.04 35.72
N THR A 602 51.44 2.18 35.10
CA THR A 602 50.44 3.13 34.57
C THR A 602 50.24 2.99 33.07
N LEU A 603 49.15 2.34 32.65
CA LEU A 603 48.71 2.42 31.25
C LEU A 603 48.22 3.85 30.98
N LYS A 604 48.96 4.63 30.19
CA LYS A 604 48.66 6.05 29.93
C LYS A 604 47.51 6.22 28.95
N ARG A 605 47.46 5.40 27.91
CA ARG A 605 46.48 5.48 26.81
C ARG A 605 46.26 4.12 26.16
N ALA A 606 45.03 3.87 25.72
CA ALA A 606 44.72 2.76 24.82
C ALA A 606 43.73 3.23 23.74
N GLU A 607 43.93 2.85 22.48
CA GLU A 607 43.06 3.22 21.36
C GLU A 607 42.68 2.00 20.53
N LEU A 608 41.40 1.66 20.47
CA LEU A 608 40.88 0.67 19.56
C LEU A 608 40.47 1.33 18.24
N LYS A 609 40.89 0.75 17.12
CA LYS A 609 40.34 1.03 15.78
C LYS A 609 39.93 -0.29 15.15
N ALA A 610 38.63 -0.46 14.89
CA ALA A 610 38.07 -1.74 14.44
C ALA A 610 36.95 -1.55 13.41
N HIS A 611 36.78 -2.59 12.60
CA HIS A 611 35.65 -2.82 11.73
C HIS A 611 34.78 -3.94 12.30
N LEU A 612 33.48 -3.72 12.38
CA LEU A 612 32.49 -4.62 12.97
C LEU A 612 31.42 -4.99 11.93
N TRP A 613 31.13 -6.29 11.81
CA TRP A 613 30.03 -6.85 11.01
C TRP A 613 29.02 -7.51 11.97
N PRO A 614 27.77 -7.03 12.07
CA PRO A 614 26.74 -7.69 12.87
C PRO A 614 26.46 -9.14 12.44
N LEU A 615 26.16 -10.02 13.40
CA LEU A 615 25.75 -11.42 13.19
C LEU A 615 24.24 -11.58 12.99
#